data_AF-A0A6M5YLH0-F1
#
_entry.id   AF-A0A6M5YLH0-F1
#
_cell.length_a   1.000
_cell.length_b   1.000
_cell.length_c   1.000
_cell.angle_alpha   90.00
_cell.angle_beta   90.00
_cell.angle_gamma   90.00
#
_symmetry.space_group_name_H-M   'P 1'
#
loop_
_entity.id
_entity.type
_entity.pdbx_description
1 polymer ?
#
loop_
_entity_poly.entity_id
_entity_poly.type
_entity_poly.pdbx_seq_one_letter_code
_entity_poly.pdbx_strand_id
1 'polypeptide(L)'
;MAKACVFTGKTAVYGNRKKYRGKAKYLGGVGKKILGTSRRKFRPNLQKVRCVVDGVVKKVWVSASAIRSGLVVKPVKVKPFDKVTV
;
A
#
# COMPACT_ATOMS: atom_id res chain seq x y z
N MET A 1 12.23 -3.54 10.20
CA MET A 1 11.69 -3.67 8.82
C MET A 1 10.98 -2.39 8.40
N ALA A 2 11.47 -1.72 7.37
CA ALA A 2 10.74 -0.63 6.74
C ALA A 2 9.39 -1.17 6.21
N LYS A 3 8.32 -0.35 6.28
CA LYS A 3 7.01 -0.66 5.69
C LYS A 3 7.13 -0.57 4.16
N ALA A 4 7.70 -1.61 3.56
CA ALA A 4 7.88 -1.77 2.13
C ALA A 4 7.22 -3.08 1.69
N CYS A 5 6.55 -3.07 0.54
CA CYS A 5 6.02 -4.30 -0.03
C CYS A 5 7.16 -5.15 -0.61
N VAL A 6 7.23 -6.43 -0.23
CA VAL A 6 8.24 -7.36 -0.76
C VAL A 6 8.10 -7.58 -2.27
N PHE A 7 6.86 -7.72 -2.76
CA PHE A 7 6.60 -8.02 -4.18
C PHE A 7 6.67 -6.81 -5.11
N THR A 8 6.23 -5.64 -4.63
CA THR A 8 6.04 -4.45 -5.49
C THR A 8 6.95 -3.28 -5.11
N GLY A 9 7.78 -3.42 -4.08
CA GLY A 9 8.68 -2.36 -3.60
C GLY A 9 7.97 -1.12 -3.05
N LYS A 10 6.63 -1.09 -3.00
CA LYS A 10 5.86 0.09 -2.60
C LYS A 10 6.23 0.54 -1.18
N THR A 11 6.80 1.73 -1.10
CA THR A 11 7.17 2.42 0.14
C THR A 11 6.33 3.67 0.34
N ALA A 12 6.45 4.30 1.51
CA ALA A 12 5.79 5.56 1.76
C ALA A 12 6.48 6.69 1.00
N VAL A 13 5.70 7.43 0.20
CA VAL A 13 6.18 8.59 -0.55
C VAL A 13 5.81 9.86 0.20
N TYR A 14 6.61 10.91 0.04
CA TYR A 14 6.32 12.22 0.62
C TYR A 14 5.72 13.16 -0.42
N GLY A 15 4.87 14.05 0.04
CA GLY A 15 4.50 15.21 -0.74
C GLY A 15 3.88 16.28 0.14
N ASN A 16 3.29 17.29 -0.50
CA ASN A 16 2.80 18.45 0.22
C ASN A 16 1.26 18.47 0.28
N ARG A 17 0.73 19.02 1.35
CA ARG A 17 -0.67 19.44 1.48
C ARG A 17 -0.69 20.95 1.29
N LYS A 18 -1.31 21.41 0.20
CA LYS A 18 -1.47 22.82 -0.11
C LYS A 18 -2.89 23.26 0.23
N LYS A 19 -3.03 24.30 1.05
CA LYS A 19 -4.34 24.94 1.30
C LYS A 19 -4.53 26.05 0.27
N TYR A 20 -5.63 26.01 -0.47
CA TYR A 20 -5.97 27.03 -1.46
C TYR A 20 -7.10 27.94 -0.96
N ARG A 21 -7.09 29.21 -1.36
CA ARG A 21 -8.17 30.19 -1.16
C ARG A 21 -8.57 30.81 -2.48
N GLY A 22 -9.85 31.18 -2.60
CA GLY A 22 -10.40 31.82 -3.78
C GLY A 22 -10.95 30.82 -4.80
N LYS A 23 -11.70 31.35 -5.78
CA LYS A 23 -12.30 30.59 -6.88
C LYS A 23 -11.27 30.44 -8.00
N ALA A 24 -11.25 29.29 -8.67
CA ALA A 24 -10.33 29.09 -9.79
C ALA A 24 -10.69 29.98 -10.98
N LYS A 25 -9.69 30.36 -11.78
CA LYS A 25 -9.90 31.25 -12.94
C LYS A 25 -10.86 30.65 -13.97
N TYR A 26 -10.77 29.32 -14.20
CA TYR A 26 -11.66 28.59 -15.10
C TYR A 26 -13.14 28.58 -14.64
N LEU A 27 -13.43 28.93 -13.38
CA LEU A 27 -14.79 29.04 -12.87
C LEU A 27 -15.27 30.51 -12.83
N GLY A 28 -14.61 31.43 -13.55
CA GLY A 28 -14.93 32.85 -13.56
C GLY A 28 -14.51 33.62 -12.31
N GLY A 29 -13.54 33.09 -11.54
CA GLY A 29 -12.92 33.80 -10.42
C GLY A 29 -11.62 34.51 -10.79
N VAL A 30 -11.11 35.36 -9.90
CA VAL A 30 -9.80 36.03 -10.09
C VAL A 30 -8.63 35.03 -10.06
N GLY A 31 -8.74 33.95 -9.26
CA GLY A 31 -7.73 32.89 -9.17
C GLY A 31 -7.59 32.30 -7.77
N LYS A 32 -7.05 31.07 -7.69
CA LYS A 32 -6.73 30.40 -6.42
C LYS A 32 -5.33 30.81 -5.94
N LYS A 33 -5.19 31.19 -4.67
CA LYS A 33 -3.90 31.46 -4.00
C LYS A 33 -3.57 30.37 -2.99
N ILE A 34 -2.29 30.06 -2.83
CA ILE A 34 -1.81 29.10 -1.83
C ILE A 34 -1.64 29.83 -0.51
N LEU A 35 -2.34 29.40 0.53
CA LEU A 35 -2.26 29.96 1.88
C LEU A 35 -1.13 29.35 2.71
N GLY A 36 -0.84 28.07 2.48
CA GLY A 36 0.13 27.35 3.29
C GLY A 36 0.42 25.98 2.70
N THR A 37 1.65 25.53 2.94
CA THR A 37 2.16 24.24 2.47
C THR A 37 2.74 23.49 3.65
N SER A 38 2.20 22.30 3.94
CA SER A 38 2.74 21.39 4.97
C SER A 38 3.12 20.05 4.36
N ARG A 39 4.14 19.38 4.93
CA ARG A 39 4.56 18.05 4.47
C ARG A 39 3.56 16.99 4.92
N ARG A 40 3.25 16.04 4.05
CA ARG A 40 2.45 14.84 4.33
C ARG A 40 3.15 13.58 3.83
N LYS A 41 2.82 12.46 4.47
CA LYS A 41 3.31 11.13 4.11
C LYS A 41 2.18 10.31 3.48
N PHE A 42 2.37 9.89 2.25
CA PHE A 42 1.47 8.96 1.55
C PHE A 42 1.88 7.55 1.91
N ARG A 43 1.02 6.86 2.66
CA ARG A 43 1.27 5.49 3.10
C ARG A 43 0.57 4.53 2.14
N PRO A 44 1.27 3.58 1.50
CA PRO A 44 0.60 2.53 0.76
C PRO A 44 -0.23 1.66 1.70
N ASN A 45 -1.34 1.09 1.20
CA ASN A 45 -2.12 0.09 1.93
C ASN A 45 -1.33 -1.22 1.97
N LEU A 46 -0.58 -1.40 3.06
CA LEU A 46 0.24 -2.59 3.32
C LEU A 46 -0.43 -3.44 4.40
N GLN A 47 -0.53 -4.73 4.13
CA GLN A 47 -1.07 -5.73 5.02
C GLN A 47 0.02 -6.73 5.41
N LYS A 48 0.00 -7.21 6.65
CA LYS A 48 0.90 -8.28 7.09
C LYS A 48 0.26 -9.62 6.74
N VAL A 49 0.90 -10.38 5.87
CA VAL A 49 0.41 -11.69 5.43
C VAL A 49 1.52 -12.73 5.57
N ARG A 50 1.15 -13.97 5.87
CA ARG A 50 2.04 -15.13 5.73
C ARG A 50 2.05 -15.54 4.27
N CYS A 51 3.20 -15.47 3.61
CA CYS A 51 3.34 -15.93 2.23
C CYS A 51 4.60 -16.75 2.07
N VAL A 52 4.58 -17.60 1.04
CA VAL A 52 5.79 -18.30 0.58
C VAL A 52 6.59 -17.29 -0.24
N VAL A 53 7.79 -16.98 0.22
CA VAL A 53 8.75 -16.14 -0.52
C VAL A 53 9.99 -17.01 -0.72
N ASP A 54 10.32 -17.29 -1.98
CA ASP A 54 11.47 -18.13 -2.36
C ASP A 54 11.48 -19.50 -1.65
N GLY A 55 10.33 -20.16 -1.56
CA GLY A 55 10.17 -21.48 -0.93
C GLY A 55 10.06 -21.47 0.60
N VAL A 56 10.32 -20.35 1.27
CA VAL A 56 10.24 -20.24 2.74
C VAL A 56 8.98 -19.49 3.16
N VAL A 57 8.26 -20.02 4.14
CA VAL A 57 7.10 -19.35 4.73
C VAL A 57 7.56 -18.20 5.63
N LYS A 58 7.32 -16.96 5.22
CA LYS A 58 7.66 -15.76 6.00
C LYS A 58 6.44 -14.87 6.20
N LYS A 59 6.44 -14.12 7.30
CA LYS A 59 5.44 -13.07 7.56
C LYS A 59 5.99 -11.75 7.03
N VAL A 60 5.42 -11.26 5.94
CA VAL A 60 5.94 -10.07 5.25
C VAL A 60 4.87 -9.01 5.03
N TRP A 61 5.32 -7.79 4.73
CA TRP A 61 4.45 -6.70 4.31
C TRP A 61 4.14 -6.82 2.83
N VAL A 62 2.86 -6.83 2.51
CA VAL A 62 2.35 -7.00 1.16
C VAL A 62 1.38 -5.87 0.85
N SER A 63 1.45 -5.30 -0.35
CA SER A 63 0.48 -4.28 -0.77
C SER A 63 -0.86 -4.94 -1.12
N ALA A 64 -1.97 -4.26 -0.80
CA ALA A 64 -3.30 -4.75 -1.17
C ALA A 64 -3.44 -4.99 -2.69
N SER A 65 -2.73 -4.21 -3.50
CA SER A 65 -2.63 -4.40 -4.95
C SER A 65 -1.97 -5.73 -5.33
N ALA A 66 -0.90 -6.14 -4.64
CA ALA A 66 -0.24 -7.43 -4.89
C ALA A 66 -1.10 -8.62 -4.45
N ILE A 67 -1.89 -8.46 -3.37
CA ILE A 67 -2.88 -9.46 -2.94
C ILE A 67 -3.95 -9.60 -4.02
N ARG A 68 -4.48 -8.48 -4.52
CA ARG A 68 -5.53 -8.47 -5.56
C ARG A 68 -5.06 -9.09 -6.87
N SER A 69 -3.79 -8.90 -7.24
CA SER A 69 -3.23 -9.46 -8.48
C SER A 69 -2.76 -10.92 -8.35
N GLY A 70 -3.03 -11.59 -7.22
CA GLY A 70 -2.70 -13.01 -7.05
C GLY A 70 -1.22 -13.32 -6.89
N LEU A 71 -0.35 -12.32 -6.72
CA LEU A 71 1.11 -12.50 -6.56
C LEU A 71 1.50 -13.15 -5.21
N VAL A 72 0.52 -13.40 -4.35
CA VAL A 72 0.72 -13.79 -2.96
C VAL A 72 0.22 -15.21 -2.78
N VAL A 73 1.16 -16.16 -2.71
CA VAL A 73 0.84 -17.54 -2.36
C VAL A 73 0.79 -17.65 -0.84
N LYS A 74 -0.40 -17.86 -0.30
CA LYS A 74 -0.57 -18.18 1.12
C LYS A 74 -0.20 -19.65 1.34
N PRO A 75 0.62 -19.97 2.35
CA PRO A 75 0.88 -21.35 2.70
C PRO A 75 -0.40 -21.99 3.24
N VAL A 76 -0.73 -23.17 2.72
CA VAL A 76 -1.83 -23.97 3.23
C VAL A 76 -1.30 -24.83 4.38
N LYS A 77 -2.00 -24.87 5.53
CA LYS A 77 -1.58 -25.66 6.69
C LYS A 77 -1.76 -27.17 6.45
N VAL A 78 -2.74 -27.54 5.64
CA VAL A 78 -3.09 -28.91 5.26
C VAL A 78 -3.34 -28.90 3.76
N LYS A 79 -2.75 -29.82 3.01
CA LYS A 79 -3.07 -29.91 1.58
C LYS A 79 -4.52 -30.39 1.43
N PRO A 80 -5.26 -29.93 0.41
CA PRO A 80 -6.58 -30.47 0.13
C PRO A 80 -6.49 -32.00 -0.05
N PHE A 81 -7.35 -32.75 0.64
CA PHE A 81 -7.49 -34.23 0.59
C PHE A 81 -6.45 -35.08 1.36
N ASP A 82 -5.51 -34.50 2.08
CA ASP A 82 -4.60 -35.27 2.93
C ASP A 82 -5.25 -35.67 4.27
N LYS A 83 -4.98 -36.90 4.74
CA LYS A 83 -5.49 -37.40 6.03
C LYS A 83 -4.90 -36.58 7.18
N VAL A 84 -5.76 -36.05 8.04
CA VAL A 84 -5.37 -35.39 9.29
C VAL A 84 -4.86 -36.46 10.24
N THR A 85 -3.54 -36.54 10.45
CA THR A 85 -2.99 -37.29 11.58
C THR A 85 -3.02 -36.36 12.78
N VAL A 86 -3.93 -36.66 13.71
CA VAL A 86 -4.06 -35.98 15.02
C VAL A 86 -2.85 -36.28 15.87
#